data_AF-A0A8J5CFS2-F1
#
_entry.id   AF-A0A8J5CFS2-F1
#
_cell.length_a   1.000
_cell.length_b   1.000
_cell.length_c   1.000
_cell.angle_alpha   90.00
_cell.angle_beta   90.00
_cell.angle_gamma   90.00
#
_symmetry.space_group_name_H-M   'P 1'
#
loop_
_entity.id
_entity.type
_entity.pdbx_description
1 polymer ?
#
loop_
_entity_poly.entity_id
_entity_poly.type
_entity_poly.pdbx_seq_one_letter_code
_entity_poly.pdbx_strand_id
1 'polypeptide(L)'
;MISEMMVLFNSEEVLCAKEKEIINWQENYLYEEAEDVGQVAFLVRWVVTEKVKGGQTVVKACLVEVEEDTGEIRKDSPTCSKEAVRLALAIAASTGWNCHSLDVKAAYLQGNEIGRVVHLRPPPEFADGQLWKLKKIVYGLCDAARHWYLRVKNQLLDLRAMVSSQDSA
;
A
#
# COMPACT_ATOMS: atom_id res chain seq x y z
N MET A 1 5.30 1.86 -29.84
CA MET A 1 5.34 1.27 -28.48
C MET A 1 5.79 2.26 -27.41
N ILE A 2 7.02 2.78 -27.38
CA ILE A 2 7.43 3.77 -26.35
C ILE A 2 6.68 5.10 -26.51
N SER A 3 6.46 5.56 -27.74
CA SER A 3 5.73 6.81 -28.02
C SER A 3 4.26 6.77 -27.58
N GLU A 4 3.51 5.70 -27.87
CA GLU A 4 2.12 5.54 -27.42
C GLU A 4 2.03 5.38 -25.89
N MET A 5 2.97 4.68 -25.27
CA MET A 5 3.01 4.53 -23.81
C MET A 5 3.26 5.88 -23.12
N MET A 6 4.11 6.72 -23.69
CA MET A 6 4.41 8.07 -23.18
C MET A 6 3.24 9.05 -23.40
N VAL A 7 2.45 8.87 -24.46
CA VAL A 7 1.23 9.66 -24.73
C VAL A 7 0.11 9.30 -23.74
N LEU A 8 -0.02 8.03 -23.33
CA LEU A 8 -0.99 7.61 -22.31
C LEU A 8 -0.65 8.17 -20.91
N PHE A 9 0.63 8.29 -20.56
CA PHE A 9 1.05 8.85 -19.26
C PHE A 9 0.80 10.36 -19.10
N ASN A 10 0.54 11.07 -20.21
CA ASN A 10 0.35 12.52 -20.24
C ASN A 10 -1.08 12.95 -20.57
N SER A 11 -2.06 12.05 -20.52
CA SER A 11 -3.46 12.48 -20.61
C SER A 11 -3.84 13.31 -19.39
N GLU A 12 -4.72 14.31 -19.57
CA GLU A 12 -5.22 15.15 -18.46
C GLU A 12 -5.83 14.30 -17.34
N GLU A 13 -6.47 13.19 -17.69
CA GLU A 13 -7.07 12.25 -16.75
C GLU A 13 -6.02 11.56 -15.86
N VAL A 14 -4.86 11.20 -16.43
CA VAL A 14 -3.75 10.60 -15.68
C VAL A 14 -3.08 11.63 -14.77
N LEU A 15 -2.87 12.86 -15.24
CA LEU A 15 -2.32 13.94 -14.41
C LEU A 15 -3.22 14.23 -13.20
N CYS A 16 -4.54 14.37 -13.44
CA CYS A 16 -5.52 14.55 -12.36
C CYS A 16 -5.51 13.37 -11.38
N ALA A 17 -5.34 12.14 -11.86
CA ALA A 17 -5.23 10.96 -11.01
C ALA A 17 -3.94 10.96 -10.16
N LYS A 18 -2.81 11.41 -10.72
CA LYS A 18 -1.54 11.55 -9.98
C LYS A 18 -1.63 12.62 -8.91
N GLU A 19 -2.18 13.79 -9.23
CA GLU A 19 -2.38 14.89 -8.26
C GLU A 19 -3.24 14.44 -7.09
N LYS A 20 -4.34 13.73 -7.35
CA LYS A 20 -5.20 13.15 -6.30
C LYS A 20 -4.43 12.22 -5.36
N GLU A 21 -3.54 11.41 -5.91
CA GLU A 21 -2.69 10.53 -5.09
C GLU A 21 -1.70 11.34 -4.23
N ILE A 22 -1.06 12.38 -4.77
CA ILE A 22 -0.15 13.24 -4.01
C ILE A 22 -0.87 14.01 -2.89
N ILE A 23 -2.05 14.56 -3.18
CA ILE A 23 -2.90 15.21 -2.17
C ILE A 23 -3.23 14.20 -1.06
N ASN A 24 -3.61 12.97 -1.42
CA ASN A 24 -3.88 11.92 -0.44
C ASN A 24 -2.63 11.59 0.40
N TRP A 25 -1.41 11.65 -0.15
CA TRP A 25 -0.18 11.50 0.62
C TRP A 25 0.04 12.64 1.62
N GLN A 26 -0.26 13.88 1.22
CA GLN A 26 -0.15 15.07 2.06
C GLN A 26 -1.18 15.07 3.20
N GLU A 27 -2.46 14.81 2.88
CA GLU A 27 -3.56 14.77 3.86
C GLU A 27 -3.37 13.67 4.91
N ASN A 28 -2.77 12.54 4.52
CA ASN A 28 -2.46 11.45 5.46
C ASN A 28 -1.10 11.61 6.16
N TYR A 29 -0.40 12.73 5.95
CA TYR A 29 0.92 13.02 6.51
C TYR A 29 1.92 11.87 6.31
N LEU A 30 1.98 11.31 5.09
CA LEU A 30 2.79 10.12 4.80
C LEU A 30 4.29 10.39 4.80
N TYR A 31 4.70 11.64 4.58
CA TYR A 31 6.11 12.02 4.52
C TYR A 31 6.38 13.40 5.12
N GLU A 32 7.65 13.70 5.32
CA GLU A 32 8.18 15.06 5.49
C GLU A 32 9.28 15.31 4.46
N GLU A 33 9.45 16.57 4.07
CA GLU A 33 10.56 16.98 3.21
C GLU A 33 11.89 16.87 3.98
N ALA A 34 12.93 16.39 3.29
CA ALA A 34 14.28 16.26 3.81
C ALA A 34 15.28 16.74 2.75
N GLU A 35 16.37 17.38 3.21
CA GLU A 35 17.47 17.78 2.33
C GLU A 35 18.21 16.54 1.81
N ASP A 36 18.59 16.57 0.53
CA ASP A 36 19.49 15.55 -0.03
C ASP A 36 20.94 15.87 0.36
N VAL A 37 21.44 15.20 1.40
CA VAL A 37 22.84 15.26 1.84
C VAL A 37 23.64 14.04 1.38
N GLY A 38 23.15 13.31 0.37
CA GLY A 38 23.78 12.10 -0.19
C GLY A 38 23.39 10.78 0.49
N GLN A 39 22.32 10.78 1.30
CA GLN A 39 21.77 9.56 1.89
C GLN A 39 21.10 8.65 0.86
N VAL A 40 20.94 7.37 1.22
CA VAL A 40 20.20 6.42 0.38
C VAL A 40 18.74 6.85 0.28
N ALA A 41 18.26 6.96 -0.96
CA ALA A 41 16.88 7.25 -1.28
C ALA A 41 16.40 6.33 -2.41
N PHE A 42 15.22 5.76 -2.24
CA PHE A 42 14.60 4.87 -3.22
C PHE A 42 13.85 5.65 -4.28
N LEU A 43 13.73 5.05 -5.46
CA LEU A 43 12.92 5.59 -6.54
C LEU A 43 11.46 5.18 -6.36
N VAL A 44 10.58 6.05 -6.80
CA VAL A 44 9.14 5.77 -6.90
C VAL A 44 8.76 5.59 -8.36
N ARG A 45 7.72 4.79 -8.59
CA ARG A 45 7.11 4.60 -9.91
C ARG A 45 5.61 4.81 -9.85
N TRP A 46 5.08 5.37 -10.92
CA TRP A 46 3.63 5.44 -11.12
C TRP A 46 3.09 4.13 -11.65
N VAL A 47 2.09 3.58 -10.97
CA VAL A 47 1.25 2.50 -11.49
C VAL A 47 -0.11 3.09 -11.82
N VAL A 48 -0.38 3.22 -13.12
CA VAL A 48 -1.65 3.73 -13.63
C VAL A 48 -2.54 2.56 -14.04
N THR A 49 -3.81 2.60 -13.67
CA THR A 49 -4.79 1.60 -14.06
C THR A 49 -6.06 2.30 -14.53
N GLU A 50 -6.54 1.89 -15.69
CA GLU A 50 -7.82 2.32 -16.23
C GLU A 50 -8.86 1.22 -15.98
N LYS A 51 -10.03 1.60 -15.47
CA LYS A 51 -11.16 0.68 -15.27
C LYS A 51 -12.42 1.28 -15.83
N VAL A 52 -13.15 0.54 -16.64
CA VAL A 52 -14.48 0.94 -17.08
C VAL A 52 -15.49 0.60 -15.99
N LYS A 53 -16.19 1.60 -15.47
CA LYS A 53 -17.28 1.44 -14.50
C LYS A 53 -18.53 2.12 -15.04
N GLY A 54 -19.58 1.34 -15.28
CA GLY A 54 -20.86 1.88 -15.77
C GLY A 54 -20.76 2.61 -17.12
N GLY A 55 -19.84 2.18 -17.99
CA GLY A 55 -19.59 2.83 -19.29
C GLY A 55 -18.67 4.05 -19.25
N GLN A 56 -18.20 4.48 -18.07
CA GLN A 56 -17.21 5.55 -17.93
C GLN A 56 -15.83 4.97 -17.61
N THR A 57 -14.78 5.50 -18.25
CA THR A 57 -13.40 5.19 -17.91
C THR A 57 -13.01 5.91 -16.63
N VAL A 58 -12.54 5.17 -15.63
CA VAL A 58 -11.99 5.70 -14.38
C VAL A 58 -10.52 5.39 -14.36
N VAL A 59 -9.71 6.44 -14.38
CA VAL A 59 -8.25 6.37 -14.25
C VAL A 59 -7.87 6.43 -12.77
N LYS A 60 -6.99 5.54 -12.34
CA LYS A 60 -6.36 5.57 -11.02
C LYS A 60 -4.85 5.56 -11.18
N ALA A 61 -4.16 6.48 -10.51
CA ALA A 61 -2.72 6.46 -10.36
C ALA A 61 -2.39 6.09 -8.91
N CYS A 62 -1.42 5.20 -8.71
CA CYS A 62 -0.87 4.88 -7.41
C CYS A 62 0.64 5.12 -7.46
N LEU A 63 1.18 5.79 -6.45
CA LEU A 63 2.62 5.91 -6.29
C LEU A 63 3.15 4.70 -5.55
N VAL A 64 4.09 3.99 -6.16
CA VAL A 64 4.64 2.74 -5.63
C VAL A 64 6.13 2.91 -5.47
N GLU A 65 6.61 2.62 -4.27
CA GLU A 65 8.03 2.56 -3.97
C GLU A 65 8.65 1.28 -4.60
N VAL A 66 9.92 1.37 -4.99
CA VAL A 66 10.67 0.25 -5.57
C VAL A 66 11.87 -0.06 -4.69
N GLU A 67 11.61 -0.77 -3.61
CA GLU A 67 12.64 -1.31 -2.73
C GLU A 67 13.13 -2.66 -3.25
N GLU A 68 14.45 -2.80 -3.40
CA GLU A 68 15.05 -4.11 -3.55
C GLU A 68 15.15 -4.79 -2.19
N ASP A 69 14.63 -6.02 -2.10
CA ASP A 69 14.70 -6.80 -0.88
C ASP A 69 16.11 -7.31 -0.63
N THR A 70 16.78 -6.72 0.35
CA THR A 70 18.12 -7.13 0.81
C THR A 70 18.09 -8.37 1.70
N GLY A 71 16.91 -8.85 2.11
CA GLY A 71 16.74 -9.98 3.02
C GLY A 71 16.99 -9.66 4.49
N GLU A 72 17.37 -8.42 4.82
CA GLU A 72 17.64 -7.98 6.20
C GLU A 72 16.35 -7.65 6.95
N ILE A 73 15.31 -7.22 6.22
CA ILE A 73 14.06 -6.73 6.80
C ILE A 73 13.09 -7.89 6.99
N ARG A 74 12.63 -8.06 8.22
CA ARG A 74 11.58 -9.02 8.55
C ARG A 74 10.26 -8.59 7.90
N LYS A 75 9.76 -9.39 6.96
CA LYS A 75 8.62 -9.07 6.09
C LYS A 75 7.48 -10.09 6.07
N ASP A 76 7.54 -11.10 6.93
CA ASP A 76 6.48 -12.09 7.05
C ASP A 76 5.16 -11.42 7.45
N SER A 77 4.13 -11.74 6.67
CA SER A 77 2.73 -11.34 6.87
C SER A 77 1.87 -12.59 6.74
N PRO A 78 1.47 -13.20 7.87
CA PRO A 78 0.67 -14.42 7.86
C PRO A 78 -0.65 -14.18 7.11
N THR A 79 -0.94 -15.05 6.13
CA THR A 79 -2.19 -15.00 5.37
C THR A 79 -2.85 -16.37 5.39
N CYS A 80 -4.18 -16.39 5.48
CA CYS A 80 -4.93 -17.63 5.43
C CYS A 80 -4.75 -18.31 4.07
N SER A 81 -4.53 -19.63 4.07
CA SER A 81 -4.52 -20.41 2.83
C SER A 81 -5.91 -20.46 2.21
N LYS A 82 -5.98 -20.70 0.90
CA LYS A 82 -7.25 -20.82 0.18
C LYS A 82 -8.08 -21.98 0.72
N GLU A 83 -7.43 -23.05 1.13
CA GLU A 83 -8.02 -24.26 1.72
C GLU A 83 -8.68 -23.94 3.06
N ALA A 84 -8.00 -23.17 3.92
CA ALA A 84 -8.53 -22.74 5.21
C ALA A 84 -9.76 -21.85 5.03
N VAL A 85 -9.72 -20.90 4.09
CA VAL A 85 -10.88 -20.03 3.78
C VAL A 85 -12.06 -20.87 3.28
N ARG A 86 -11.83 -21.83 2.37
CA ARG A 86 -12.90 -22.72 1.87
C ARG A 86 -13.50 -23.58 2.98
N LEU A 87 -12.68 -24.14 3.86
CA LEU A 87 -13.14 -24.93 4.99
C LEU A 87 -13.98 -24.09 5.95
N ALA A 88 -13.53 -22.88 6.30
CA ALA A 88 -14.27 -21.97 7.15
C ALA A 88 -15.65 -21.61 6.56
N LEU A 89 -15.71 -21.35 5.24
CA LEU A 89 -16.97 -21.08 4.54
C LEU A 89 -17.89 -22.31 4.48
N ALA A 90 -17.34 -23.50 4.29
CA ALA A 90 -18.12 -24.75 4.29
C ALA A 90 -18.74 -25.03 5.68
N ILE A 91 -17.96 -24.81 6.75
CA ILE A 91 -18.46 -24.90 8.12
C ILE A 91 -19.59 -23.89 8.33
N ALA A 92 -19.35 -22.61 8.00
CA ALA A 92 -20.35 -21.57 8.16
C ALA A 92 -21.66 -21.88 7.41
N ALA A 93 -21.57 -22.42 6.19
CA ALA A 93 -22.74 -22.85 5.43
C ALA A 93 -23.48 -24.02 6.12
N SER A 94 -22.75 -25.00 6.65
CA SER A 94 -23.33 -26.17 7.33
C SER A 94 -24.00 -25.82 8.67
N THR A 95 -23.50 -24.80 9.37
CA THR A 95 -24.00 -24.37 10.68
C THR A 95 -24.99 -23.21 10.60
N GLY A 96 -25.27 -22.70 9.39
CA GLY A 96 -26.13 -21.53 9.19
C GLY A 96 -25.55 -20.23 9.74
N TRP A 97 -24.22 -20.10 9.80
CA TRP A 97 -23.56 -18.87 10.25
C TRP A 97 -23.56 -17.79 9.17
N ASN A 98 -23.80 -16.55 9.59
CA ASN A 98 -23.68 -15.39 8.71
C ASN A 98 -22.21 -15.06 8.47
N CYS A 99 -21.87 -14.87 7.19
CA CYS A 99 -20.55 -14.44 6.77
C CYS A 99 -20.57 -12.96 6.40
N HIS A 100 -19.61 -12.20 6.93
CA HIS A 100 -19.42 -10.79 6.59
C HIS A 100 -18.02 -10.60 6.00
N SER A 101 -17.92 -9.82 4.94
CA SER A 101 -16.65 -9.42 4.34
C SER A 101 -16.45 -7.91 4.47
N LEU A 102 -15.20 -7.51 4.67
CA LEU A 102 -14.78 -6.13 4.81
C LEU A 102 -13.63 -5.88 3.83
N ASP A 103 -13.75 -4.84 3.01
CA ASP A 103 -12.67 -4.37 2.14
C ASP A 103 -12.15 -3.04 2.68
N VAL A 104 -10.89 -3.03 3.14
CA VAL A 104 -10.28 -1.84 3.72
C VAL A 104 -9.63 -1.01 2.62
N LYS A 105 -10.18 0.18 2.39
CA LYS A 105 -9.61 1.15 1.45
C LYS A 105 -8.23 1.58 1.91
N ALA A 106 -7.24 1.51 1.02
CA ALA A 106 -5.88 2.00 1.25
C ALA A 106 -5.23 1.44 2.53
N ALA A 107 -5.39 0.13 2.78
CA ALA A 107 -4.89 -0.58 3.95
C ALA A 107 -3.46 -0.17 4.37
N TYR A 108 -2.50 -0.11 3.44
CA TYR A 108 -1.11 0.24 3.78
C TYR A 108 -0.94 1.69 4.24
N LEU A 109 -1.69 2.64 3.68
CA LEU A 109 -1.64 4.05 4.09
C LEU A 109 -2.23 4.26 5.49
N GLN A 110 -3.10 3.34 5.92
CA GLN A 110 -3.63 3.26 7.29
C GLN A 110 -2.73 2.44 8.23
N GLY A 111 -1.59 1.98 7.74
CA GLY A 111 -0.60 1.23 8.51
C GLY A 111 0.02 2.06 9.63
N ASN A 112 0.73 1.36 10.51
CA ASN A 112 1.48 2.00 11.59
C ASN A 112 2.61 2.90 11.06
N GLU A 113 3.15 3.73 11.94
CA GLU A 113 4.39 4.47 11.70
C GLU A 113 5.50 3.53 11.22
N ILE A 114 6.33 4.05 10.32
CA ILE A 114 7.48 3.30 9.82
C ILE A 114 8.55 3.24 10.91
N GLY A 115 9.02 2.03 11.22
CA GLY A 115 10.01 1.81 12.30
C GLY A 115 11.46 2.08 11.88
N ARG A 116 11.69 2.45 10.62
CA ARG A 116 12.99 2.67 10.00
C ARG A 116 12.97 3.93 9.15
N VAL A 117 14.15 4.51 8.92
CA VAL A 117 14.27 5.70 8.08
C VAL A 117 14.26 5.29 6.61
N VAL A 118 13.26 5.75 5.86
CA VAL A 118 13.16 5.55 4.41
C VAL A 118 13.02 6.90 3.74
N HIS A 119 13.93 7.18 2.81
CA HIS A 119 13.85 8.36 1.95
C HIS A 119 13.44 7.93 0.54
N LEU A 120 12.55 8.71 -0.07
CA LEU A 120 12.12 8.55 -1.45
C LEU A 120 12.56 9.76 -2.25
N ARG A 121 12.94 9.52 -3.50
CA ARG A 121 12.98 10.59 -4.49
C ARG A 121 11.55 10.83 -4.97
N PRO A 122 11.00 12.05 -4.80
CA PRO A 122 9.69 12.37 -5.32
C PRO A 122 9.66 12.22 -6.85
N PRO A 123 8.47 12.02 -7.45
CA PRO A 123 8.36 12.10 -8.90
C PRO A 123 8.80 13.50 -9.37
N PRO A 124 9.55 13.59 -10.48
CA PRO A 124 10.14 14.86 -10.94
C PRO A 124 9.09 15.92 -11.27
N GLU A 125 7.84 15.51 -11.57
CA GLU A 125 6.73 16.43 -11.80
C GLU A 125 6.20 17.12 -10.52
N PHE A 126 6.54 16.63 -9.32
CA PHE A 126 6.00 17.16 -8.04
C PHE A 126 7.05 17.81 -7.15
N ALA A 127 8.32 17.40 -7.20
CA ALA A 127 9.41 18.07 -6.50
C ALA A 127 10.75 17.75 -7.15
N ASP A 128 11.68 18.71 -7.09
CA ASP A 128 13.05 18.58 -7.57
C ASP A 128 14.03 19.00 -6.46
N GLY A 129 15.13 18.27 -6.32
CA GLY A 129 16.20 18.57 -5.35
C GLY A 129 15.89 18.28 -3.87
N GLN A 130 14.70 17.79 -3.52
CA GLN A 130 14.33 17.40 -2.15
C GLN A 130 13.96 15.91 -2.07
N LEU A 131 14.17 15.30 -0.91
CA LEU A 131 13.75 13.92 -0.62
C LEU A 131 12.49 13.91 0.25
N TRP A 132 11.71 12.85 0.13
CA TRP A 132 10.58 12.57 1.03
C TRP A 132 10.99 11.53 2.04
N LYS A 133 11.07 11.90 3.32
CA LYS A 133 11.25 10.96 4.42
C LYS A 133 9.90 10.42 4.85
N LEU A 134 9.69 9.11 4.71
CA LEU A 134 8.43 8.47 5.08
C LEU A 134 8.20 8.50 6.58
N LYS A 135 6.94 8.76 6.97
CA LYS A 135 6.42 8.67 8.34
C LYS A 135 5.59 7.42 8.56
N LYS A 136 4.96 6.92 7.50
CA LYS A 136 4.13 5.72 7.52
C LYS A 136 4.57 4.77 6.44
N ILE A 137 4.19 3.51 6.62
CA ILE A 137 4.37 2.46 5.63
C ILE A 137 3.52 2.77 4.39
N VAL A 138 4.11 2.60 3.22
CA VAL A 138 3.43 2.80 1.92
C VAL A 138 3.52 1.54 1.08
N TYR A 139 2.78 1.52 -0.03
CA TYR A 139 2.84 0.41 -0.98
C TYR A 139 4.19 0.39 -1.71
N GLY A 140 4.78 -0.80 -1.86
CA GLY A 140 6.09 -0.99 -2.50
C GLY A 140 7.17 -1.46 -1.53
N LEU A 141 7.10 -1.00 -0.27
CA LEU A 141 8.05 -1.42 0.76
C LEU A 141 7.94 -2.92 1.04
N CYS A 142 9.08 -3.57 1.20
CA CYS A 142 9.13 -5.02 1.40
C CYS A 142 8.41 -5.47 2.70
N ASP A 143 8.36 -4.60 3.71
CA ASP A 143 7.73 -4.82 5.02
C ASP A 143 6.28 -4.32 5.11
N ALA A 144 5.70 -3.79 4.03
CA ALA A 144 4.37 -3.18 4.07
C ALA A 144 3.26 -4.14 4.52
N ALA A 145 3.28 -5.37 3.99
CA ALA A 145 2.36 -6.45 4.35
C ALA A 145 2.41 -6.80 5.83
N ARG A 146 3.61 -6.81 6.42
CA ARG A 146 3.83 -7.13 7.82
C ARG A 146 3.27 -6.05 8.73
N HIS A 147 3.56 -4.78 8.44
CA HIS A 147 3.06 -3.67 9.25
C HIS A 147 1.53 -3.57 9.22
N TRP A 148 0.91 -3.86 8.08
CA TRP A 148 -0.54 -3.96 7.99
C TRP A 148 -1.10 -5.11 8.86
N TYR A 149 -0.51 -6.30 8.80
CA TYR A 149 -0.89 -7.41 9.66
C TYR A 149 -0.80 -7.03 11.14
N LEU A 150 0.31 -6.41 11.58
CA LEU A 150 0.48 -5.98 12.96
C LEU A 150 -0.56 -4.93 13.38
N ARG A 151 -0.91 -3.99 12.48
CA ARG A 151 -1.99 -3.02 12.72
C ARG A 151 -3.31 -3.73 12.98
N VAL A 152 -3.71 -4.63 12.09
CA VAL A 152 -4.99 -5.38 12.20
C VAL A 152 -4.99 -6.25 13.44
N LYS A 153 -3.90 -6.99 13.70
CA LYS A 153 -3.74 -7.83 14.89
C LYS A 153 -3.96 -7.03 16.17
N ASN A 154 -3.29 -5.88 16.31
CA ASN A 154 -3.42 -5.04 17.50
C ASN A 154 -4.85 -4.51 17.66
N GLN A 155 -5.47 -4.03 16.58
CA GLN A 155 -6.87 -3.58 16.62
C GLN A 155 -7.85 -4.71 17.01
N LEU A 156 -7.64 -5.93 16.52
CA LEU A 156 -8.45 -7.08 16.89
C LEU A 156 -8.25 -7.48 18.35
N LEU A 157 -7.01 -7.42 18.86
CA LEU A 157 -6.71 -7.64 20.28
C LEU A 157 -7.40 -6.61 21.17
N ASP A 158 -7.42 -5.34 20.78
CA ASP A 158 -8.13 -4.28 21.49
C ASP A 158 -9.65 -4.54 21.53
N LEU A 159 -10.19 -5.15 20.47
CA LEU A 159 -11.58 -5.63 20.39
C LEU A 159 -11.82 -6.98 21.09
N ARG A 160 -10.85 -7.47 21.88
CA ARG A 160 -10.89 -8.73 22.65
C ARG A 160 -10.93 -9.99 21.78
N ALA A 161 -10.48 -9.91 20.53
CA ALA A 161 -10.20 -11.10 19.75
C ALA A 161 -8.98 -11.83 20.33
N MET A 162 -8.84 -13.11 20.01
CA MET A 162 -7.69 -13.92 20.40
C MET A 162 -6.89 -14.32 19.16
N VAL A 163 -5.56 -14.28 19.27
CA VAL A 163 -4.66 -14.78 18.24
C VAL A 163 -4.69 -16.30 18.27
N SER A 164 -4.87 -16.91 17.11
CA SER A 164 -4.90 -18.37 17.01
C SER A 164 -3.52 -18.96 17.30
N SER A 165 -3.47 -20.13 17.96
CA SER A 165 -2.21 -20.88 18.10
C SER A 165 -1.66 -21.40 16.77
N GLN A 166 -2.46 -21.31 15.70
CA GLN A 166 -2.10 -21.70 14.34
C GLN A 166 -1.60 -20.53 13.48
N ASP A 167 -1.64 -19.29 13.99
CA ASP A 167 -1.07 -18.15 13.28
C ASP A 167 0.46 -18.25 13.37
N SER A 168 1.15 -18.37 12.23
CA SER A 168 2.61 -18.38 12.20
C SER A 168 3.16 -17.03 12.69
N ALA A 169 4.10 -17.09 13.64
CA ALA A 169 4.62 -15.93 14.37
C ALA A 169 5.45 -14.96 13.54
#